data_AF-A0A7J2J7D8-F1
#
_entry.id   AF-A0A7J2J7D8-F1
#
_cell.length_a   1.000
_cell.length_b   1.000
_cell.length_c   1.000
_cell.angle_alpha   90.00
_cell.angle_beta   90.00
_cell.angle_gamma   90.00
#
_symmetry.space_group_name_H-M   'P 1'
#
loop_
_entity.id
_entity.type
_entity.pdbx_description
1 polymer ?
#
loop_
_entity_poly.entity_id
_entity_poly.type
_entity_poly.pdbx_seq_one_letter_code
_entity_poly.pdbx_strand_id
1 'polypeptide(L)'
;MNFPFGAHETKLYYVEEAEYGVIPANPSMTGLKAESVEPWLSPGLIKLRGIGSRDLQAIKRGAWEARLSITYPLPSDAPINFLQHIQTLNSLTIEIIYERTDAIVDLRFTGCRLDKASVECHIEDIVKANVEVFGQKIETATSKISGATYADHLGAIAYYESFVKKGDSDGSNLQAVERVTDWKFTVENNLKRVPVIRETDGHLLKYLVARHRNLYGELTFEFESKEEYDETIGDSEFSLQFGLGGGYTATFKYCKWENVSTPTRIEDLVSLKAAFVAKDMVIG
;
A
#
# COMPACT_ATOMS: atom_id res chain seq x y z
N MET A 1 -4.54 4.96 37.36
CA MET A 1 -3.70 4.90 36.15
C MET A 1 -4.60 4.54 34.99
N ASN A 2 -4.73 5.39 33.98
CA ASN A 2 -5.38 4.95 32.74
C ASN A 2 -4.36 4.10 31.98
N PHE A 3 -4.75 2.85 31.69
CA PHE A 3 -3.95 1.97 30.85
C PHE A 3 -3.98 2.49 29.40
N PRO A 4 -2.86 2.39 28.66
CA PRO A 4 -2.82 2.74 27.24
C PRO A 4 -3.80 1.87 26.43
N PHE A 5 -4.21 2.34 25.26
CA PHE A 5 -5.05 1.54 24.36
C PHE A 5 -4.29 0.29 23.86
N GLY A 6 -4.95 -0.85 23.85
CA GLY A 6 -4.40 -2.10 23.33
C GLY A 6 -4.58 -2.22 21.81
N ALA A 7 -3.74 -3.01 21.14
CA ALA A 7 -3.86 -3.25 19.70
C ALA A 7 -5.23 -3.83 19.31
N HIS A 8 -5.81 -4.71 20.14
CA HIS A 8 -7.14 -5.29 19.95
C HIS A 8 -8.30 -4.28 20.08
N GLU A 9 -8.04 -3.10 20.65
CA GLU A 9 -9.00 -2.00 20.77
C GLU A 9 -8.97 -1.08 19.53
N THR A 10 -8.09 -1.37 18.55
CA THR A 10 -7.89 -0.54 17.35
C THR A 10 -8.69 -1.10 16.17
N LYS A 11 -9.40 -0.22 15.46
CA LYS A 11 -10.14 -0.53 14.24
C LYS A 11 -9.77 0.47 13.15
N LEU A 12 -9.65 -0.01 11.91
CA LEU A 12 -9.32 0.80 10.76
C LEU A 12 -10.49 0.77 9.78
N TYR A 13 -10.92 1.96 9.36
CA TYR A 13 -12.00 2.15 8.41
C TYR A 13 -11.60 3.11 7.31
N TYR A 14 -12.17 2.95 6.12
CA TYR A 14 -11.96 3.86 5.01
C TYR A 14 -13.24 4.10 4.22
N VAL A 15 -13.29 5.23 3.52
CA VAL A 15 -14.35 5.57 2.57
C VAL A 15 -13.77 6.43 1.46
N GLU A 16 -14.31 6.30 0.25
CA GLU A 16 -13.95 7.17 -0.86
C GLU A 16 -14.58 8.57 -0.71
N GLU A 17 -13.77 9.60 -0.96
CA GLU A 17 -14.21 10.99 -0.92
C GLU A 17 -14.68 11.43 -2.32
N ALA A 18 -15.83 12.11 -2.39
CA ALA A 18 -16.29 12.73 -3.63
C ALA A 18 -15.47 13.98 -3.99
N GLU A 19 -15.01 14.72 -2.96
CA GLU A 19 -14.15 15.89 -3.10
C GLU A 19 -12.90 15.71 -2.23
N TYR A 20 -11.74 16.09 -2.77
CA TYR A 20 -10.45 15.88 -2.11
C TYR A 20 -10.40 16.58 -0.74
N GLY A 21 -10.22 15.81 0.33
CA GLY A 21 -10.13 16.31 1.70
C GLY A 21 -11.46 16.51 2.40
N VAL A 22 -12.58 16.12 1.78
CA VAL A 22 -13.93 16.32 2.31
C VAL A 22 -14.57 14.98 2.66
N ILE A 23 -14.90 14.83 3.96
CA ILE A 23 -15.59 13.65 4.47
C ILE A 23 -17.01 13.60 3.89
N PRO A 24 -17.45 12.48 3.28
CA PRO A 24 -18.82 12.32 2.79
C PRO A 24 -19.87 12.50 3.90
N ALA A 25 -21.05 13.01 3.54
CA ALA A 25 -22.18 13.07 4.48
C ALA A 25 -22.75 11.66 4.71
N ASN A 26 -22.78 11.21 5.96
CA ASN A 26 -23.17 9.84 6.37
C ASN A 26 -22.35 8.75 5.65
N PRO A 27 -21.03 8.67 5.91
CA PRO A 27 -20.14 7.80 5.16
C PRO A 27 -20.44 6.32 5.45
N SER A 28 -20.47 5.51 4.39
CA SER A 28 -20.46 4.05 4.49
C SER A 28 -19.01 3.58 4.62
N MET A 29 -18.54 3.51 5.86
CA MET A 29 -17.19 3.14 6.22
C MET A 29 -16.96 1.64 6.09
N THR A 30 -15.91 1.30 5.33
CA THR A 30 -15.49 -0.07 5.09
C THR A 30 -14.29 -0.41 5.97
N GLY A 31 -14.39 -1.50 6.72
CA GLY A 31 -13.42 -1.91 7.72
C GLY A 31 -12.36 -2.84 7.16
N LEU A 32 -11.11 -2.60 7.54
CA LEU A 32 -9.96 -3.40 7.18
C LEU A 32 -9.37 -4.01 8.46
N LYS A 33 -9.19 -5.34 8.47
CA LYS A 33 -8.50 -6.02 9.58
C LYS A 33 -6.99 -5.89 9.38
N ALA A 34 -6.42 -4.79 9.87
CA ALA A 34 -4.97 -4.57 9.80
C ALA A 34 -4.22 -5.29 10.93
N GLU A 35 -3.06 -5.85 10.59
CA GLU A 35 -2.09 -6.40 11.55
C GLU A 35 -1.29 -5.29 12.22
N SER A 36 -0.93 -4.25 11.45
CA SER A 36 -0.23 -3.08 11.95
C SER A 36 -0.74 -1.80 11.28
N VAL A 37 -0.81 -0.73 12.08
CA VAL A 37 -1.19 0.60 11.63
C VAL A 37 -0.29 1.60 12.32
N GLU A 38 0.51 2.33 11.54
CA GLU A 38 1.49 3.29 12.05
C GLU A 38 1.16 4.69 11.53
N PRO A 39 0.38 5.48 12.27
CA PRO A 39 0.12 6.87 11.93
C PRO A 39 1.36 7.72 12.22
N TRP A 40 1.76 8.55 11.26
CA TRP A 40 2.85 9.49 11.41
C TRP A 40 2.43 10.90 11.06
N LEU A 41 2.85 11.84 11.91
CA LEU A 41 2.47 13.23 11.81
C LEU A 41 3.69 14.14 11.99
N SER A 42 3.91 15.02 11.02
CA SER A 42 4.88 16.09 11.15
C SER A 42 4.27 17.44 10.79
N PRO A 43 4.33 18.44 11.70
CA PRO A 43 3.92 19.80 11.42
C PRO A 43 4.93 20.58 10.56
N GLY A 44 6.04 19.95 10.14
CA GLY A 44 7.00 20.54 9.19
C GLY A 44 7.68 21.82 9.69
N LEU A 45 7.94 21.96 11.00
CA LEU A 45 8.40 23.22 11.59
C LEU A 45 9.68 23.76 10.95
N ILE A 46 9.62 25.02 10.52
CA ILE A 46 10.74 25.79 9.97
C ILE A 46 11.43 26.54 11.12
N LYS A 47 12.69 26.20 11.36
CA LYS A 47 13.52 26.81 12.42
C LYS A 47 14.38 27.93 11.82
N LEU A 48 14.06 29.19 12.12
CA LEU A 48 14.78 30.34 11.59
C LEU A 48 15.94 30.72 12.52
N ARG A 49 17.16 30.79 11.97
CA ARG A 49 18.37 31.25 12.67
C ARG A 49 18.73 32.66 12.21
N GLY A 50 19.03 33.55 13.15
CA GLY A 50 19.48 34.92 12.89
C GLY A 50 20.98 35.08 13.17
N ILE A 51 21.65 35.93 12.39
CA ILE A 51 23.04 36.32 12.65
C ILE A 51 23.09 37.11 13.97
N GLY A 52 24.07 36.82 14.83
CA GLY A 52 24.25 37.48 16.12
C GLY A 52 23.38 36.94 17.27
N SER A 53 22.57 35.91 17.02
CA SER A 53 21.81 35.21 18.06
C SER A 53 22.38 33.81 18.28
N ARG A 54 22.49 33.40 19.55
CA ARG A 54 22.76 31.99 19.91
C ARG A 54 21.49 31.13 19.76
N ASP A 55 20.34 31.73 19.98
CA ASP A 55 19.04 31.04 19.99
C ASP A 55 18.29 31.21 18.65
N LEU A 56 17.26 30.39 18.42
CA LEU A 56 16.39 30.52 17.25
C LEU A 56 15.64 31.86 17.28
N GLN A 57 15.64 32.55 16.15
CA GLN A 57 14.95 33.83 16.01
C GLN A 57 13.43 33.67 15.91
N ALA A 58 12.98 32.62 15.23
CA ALA A 58 11.56 32.28 15.13
C ALA A 58 11.38 30.80 14.78
N ILE A 59 10.22 30.27 15.15
CA ILE A 59 9.72 28.98 14.69
C ILE A 59 8.45 29.26 13.90
N LYS A 60 8.40 28.78 12.66
CA LYS A 60 7.24 28.92 11.78
C LYS A 60 6.71 27.54 11.40
N ARG A 61 5.41 27.46 11.14
CA ARG A 61 4.78 26.24 10.64
C ARG A 61 5.17 26.04 9.18
N GLY A 62 5.56 24.83 8.81
CA GLY A 62 5.77 24.44 7.42
C GLY A 62 4.60 23.65 6.87
N ALA A 63 4.85 22.91 5.79
CA ALA A 63 3.86 22.01 5.21
C ALA A 63 3.57 20.85 6.17
N TRP A 64 2.28 20.59 6.41
CA TRP A 64 1.86 19.46 7.20
C TRP A 64 2.08 18.17 6.40
N GLU A 65 2.71 17.19 7.03
CA GLU A 65 2.80 15.83 6.53
C GLU A 65 2.01 14.87 7.43
N ALA A 66 0.94 14.31 6.86
CA ALA A 66 0.23 13.16 7.43
C ALA A 66 0.56 11.92 6.59
N ARG A 67 1.04 10.86 7.25
CA ARG A 67 1.38 9.59 6.62
C ARG A 67 0.81 8.44 7.44
N LEU A 68 0.50 7.34 6.78
CA LEU A 68 0.01 6.14 7.41
C LEU A 68 0.64 4.93 6.72
N SER A 69 1.23 4.03 7.50
CA SER A 69 1.67 2.71 7.02
C SER A 69 0.70 1.66 7.56
N ILE A 70 0.15 0.83 6.67
CA ILE A 70 -0.88 -0.16 7.00
C ILE A 70 -0.41 -1.51 6.47
N THR A 71 -0.34 -2.51 7.34
CA THR A 71 -0.13 -3.91 6.95
C THR A 71 -1.40 -4.69 7.24
N TYR A 72 -1.94 -5.38 6.24
CA TYR A 72 -3.17 -6.15 6.37
C TYR A 72 -3.17 -7.39 5.48
N PRO A 73 -3.79 -8.50 5.92
CA PRO A 73 -4.12 -9.62 5.04
C PRO A 73 -5.20 -9.24 4.04
N LEU A 74 -5.07 -9.69 2.79
CA LEU A 74 -6.11 -9.46 1.79
C LEU A 74 -7.40 -10.19 2.21
N PRO A 75 -8.54 -9.47 2.33
CA PRO A 75 -9.79 -10.08 2.74
C PRO A 75 -10.38 -10.91 1.60
N SER A 76 -10.91 -12.10 1.88
CA SER A 76 -11.41 -12.98 0.82
C SER A 76 -12.76 -12.55 0.25
N ASP A 77 -13.55 -11.78 0.99
CA ASP A 77 -14.85 -11.25 0.55
C ASP A 77 -14.73 -10.05 -0.42
N ALA A 78 -13.65 -9.28 -0.33
CA ALA A 78 -13.38 -8.14 -1.22
C ALA A 78 -11.87 -7.87 -1.42
N PRO A 79 -11.13 -8.79 -2.07
CA PRO A 79 -9.66 -8.77 -2.08
C PRO A 79 -9.02 -7.49 -2.61
N ILE A 80 -9.65 -6.86 -3.61
CA ILE A 80 -9.08 -5.70 -4.30
C ILE A 80 -9.67 -4.36 -3.87
N ASN A 81 -10.68 -4.31 -3.01
CA ASN A 81 -11.46 -3.08 -2.77
C ASN A 81 -10.60 -1.92 -2.27
N PHE A 82 -9.73 -2.18 -1.28
CA PHE A 82 -8.77 -1.20 -0.81
C PHE A 82 -7.54 -1.09 -1.73
N LEU A 83 -7.03 -2.23 -2.23
CA LEU A 83 -5.78 -2.28 -3.00
C LEU A 83 -5.89 -1.54 -4.34
N GLN A 84 -7.04 -1.61 -5.03
CA GLN A 84 -7.27 -0.97 -6.33
C GLN A 84 -7.06 0.56 -6.30
N HIS A 85 -7.14 1.19 -5.12
CA HIS A 85 -6.89 2.62 -4.97
C HIS A 85 -5.44 3.01 -5.26
N ILE A 86 -4.50 2.06 -5.31
CA ILE A 86 -3.14 2.31 -5.82
C ILE A 86 -3.15 2.61 -7.33
N GLN A 87 -4.13 2.08 -8.08
CA GLN A 87 -4.30 2.31 -9.51
C GLN A 87 -5.22 3.51 -9.78
N THR A 88 -6.35 3.61 -9.08
CA THR A 88 -7.33 4.69 -9.35
C THR A 88 -6.90 6.03 -8.79
N LEU A 89 -6.11 6.04 -7.71
CA LEU A 89 -5.67 7.24 -6.99
C LEU A 89 -6.84 8.12 -6.50
N ASN A 90 -8.00 7.49 -6.28
CA ASN A 90 -9.15 8.16 -5.67
C ASN A 90 -8.77 8.65 -4.27
N SER A 91 -9.40 9.75 -3.86
CA SER A 91 -9.17 10.31 -2.54
C SER A 91 -9.95 9.52 -1.50
N LEU A 92 -9.31 9.23 -0.36
CA LEU A 92 -9.91 8.46 0.71
C LEU A 92 -9.93 9.26 2.02
N THR A 93 -10.96 9.04 2.83
CA THR A 93 -10.93 9.33 4.26
C THR A 93 -10.64 8.02 4.98
N ILE A 94 -9.66 8.01 5.89
CA ILE A 94 -9.30 6.84 6.70
C ILE A 94 -9.48 7.18 8.18
N GLU A 95 -10.26 6.38 8.91
CA GLU A 95 -10.43 6.50 10.36
C GLU A 95 -9.68 5.39 11.08
N ILE A 96 -8.93 5.78 12.12
CA ILE A 96 -8.33 4.85 13.08
C ILE A 96 -9.02 5.09 14.41
N ILE A 97 -9.84 4.12 14.81
CA ILE A 97 -10.67 4.20 16.00
C ILE A 97 -10.03 3.34 17.08
N TYR A 98 -9.67 3.97 18.19
CA TYR A 98 -9.32 3.30 19.44
C TYR A 98 -10.55 3.34 20.36
N GLU A 99 -11.17 2.19 20.58
CA GLU A 99 -12.45 2.08 21.29
C GLU A 99 -12.29 1.23 22.56
N ARG A 100 -12.55 1.86 23.71
CA ARG A 100 -12.74 1.22 25.01
C ARG A 100 -14.15 1.49 25.51
N THR A 101 -14.64 0.68 26.44
CA THR A 101 -15.97 0.80 27.06
C THR A 101 -16.33 2.22 27.54
N ASP A 102 -15.34 3.02 27.95
CA ASP A 102 -15.52 4.35 28.53
C ASP A 102 -14.93 5.51 27.70
N ALA A 103 -14.20 5.22 26.62
CA ALA A 103 -13.51 6.24 25.83
C ALA A 103 -13.32 5.82 24.37
N ILE A 104 -13.50 6.79 23.47
CA ILE A 104 -13.17 6.64 22.05
C ILE A 104 -12.15 7.72 21.69
N VAL A 105 -11.09 7.31 21.01
CA VAL A 105 -10.17 8.22 20.32
C VAL A 105 -10.23 7.86 18.85
N ASP A 106 -10.64 8.81 18.04
CA ASP A 106 -10.81 8.65 16.59
C ASP A 106 -9.81 9.56 15.88
N LEU A 107 -8.90 8.98 15.11
CA LEU A 107 -7.95 9.70 14.26
C LEU A 107 -8.43 9.63 12.81
N ARG A 108 -8.82 10.77 12.27
CA ARG A 108 -9.37 10.91 10.93
C ARG A 108 -8.34 11.51 10.00
N PHE A 109 -7.94 10.76 9.00
CA PHE A 109 -7.08 11.22 7.92
C PHE A 109 -7.96 11.52 6.71
N THR A 110 -7.87 12.72 6.16
CA THR A 110 -8.62 13.12 4.97
C THR A 110 -7.68 13.45 3.81
N GLY A 111 -8.19 13.36 2.58
CA GLY A 111 -7.41 13.60 1.38
C GLY A 111 -6.32 12.55 1.17
N CYS A 112 -6.56 11.31 1.58
CA CYS A 112 -5.60 10.22 1.53
C CYS A 112 -5.48 9.64 0.13
N ARG A 113 -4.24 9.39 -0.31
CA ARG A 113 -3.92 8.62 -1.51
C ARG A 113 -2.80 7.64 -1.24
N LEU A 114 -2.87 6.48 -1.87
CA LEU A 114 -1.86 5.42 -1.74
C LEU A 114 -0.63 5.80 -2.57
N ASP A 115 0.51 5.93 -1.89
CA ASP A 115 1.80 6.22 -2.53
C ASP A 115 2.51 4.93 -2.96
N LYS A 116 2.51 3.93 -2.07
CA LYS A 116 3.17 2.65 -2.29
C LYS A 116 2.29 1.52 -1.80
N ALA A 117 2.21 0.43 -2.57
CA ALA A 117 1.61 -0.83 -2.15
C ALA A 117 2.55 -1.97 -2.49
N SER A 118 2.87 -2.81 -1.49
CA SER A 118 3.63 -4.03 -1.66
C SER A 118 2.74 -5.21 -1.27
N VAL A 119 2.57 -6.18 -2.16
CA VAL A 119 1.79 -7.38 -1.88
C VAL A 119 2.72 -8.57 -1.98
N GLU A 120 2.64 -9.45 -0.99
CA GLU A 120 3.49 -10.62 -0.89
C GLU A 120 2.70 -11.85 -0.45
N CYS A 121 3.17 -13.01 -0.91
CA CYS A 121 2.68 -14.30 -0.51
C CYS A 121 3.87 -15.25 -0.37
N HIS A 122 3.88 -15.98 0.73
CA HIS A 122 4.85 -17.03 1.03
C HIS A 122 4.14 -18.38 1.10
N ILE A 123 4.86 -19.48 0.89
CA ILE A 123 4.28 -20.82 1.10
C ILE A 123 3.83 -20.92 2.57
N GLU A 124 2.67 -21.52 2.80
CA GLU A 124 2.07 -21.73 4.12
C GLU A 124 1.62 -20.45 4.85
N ASP A 125 1.68 -19.28 4.20
CA ASP A 125 1.18 -18.01 4.75
C ASP A 125 -0.08 -17.53 4.00
N ILE A 126 -0.63 -16.40 4.43
CA ILE A 126 -1.71 -15.68 3.76
C ILE A 126 -1.14 -14.56 2.89
N VAL A 127 -1.91 -14.14 1.87
CA VAL A 127 -1.52 -13.00 1.04
C VAL A 127 -1.64 -11.71 1.86
N LYS A 128 -0.51 -11.00 2.02
CA LYS A 128 -0.42 -9.76 2.80
C LYS A 128 -0.14 -8.57 1.91
N ALA A 129 -0.71 -7.44 2.28
CA ALA A 129 -0.46 -6.16 1.64
C ALA A 129 0.06 -5.15 2.66
N ASN A 130 1.15 -4.49 2.31
CA ASN A 130 1.68 -3.33 3.02
C ASN A 130 1.47 -2.08 2.15
N VAL A 131 0.79 -1.08 2.70
CA VAL A 131 0.39 0.11 1.96
C VAL A 131 0.85 1.36 2.70
N GLU A 132 1.55 2.24 1.99
CA GLU A 132 1.88 3.58 2.45
C GLU A 132 0.90 4.60 1.87
N VAL A 133 0.27 5.37 2.76
CA VAL A 133 -0.76 6.35 2.42
C VAL A 133 -0.30 7.74 2.85
N PHE A 134 -0.47 8.72 1.98
CA PHE A 134 -0.26 10.12 2.30
C PHE A 134 -1.60 10.85 2.40
N GLY A 135 -1.82 11.55 3.51
CA GLY A 135 -3.01 12.35 3.76
C GLY A 135 -2.75 13.85 3.63
N GLN A 136 -3.83 14.61 3.45
CA GLN A 136 -3.81 16.07 3.46
C GLN A 136 -3.81 16.63 4.90
N LYS A 137 -4.66 16.06 5.75
CA LYS A 137 -4.94 16.55 7.10
C LYS A 137 -5.23 15.38 8.03
N ILE A 138 -4.98 15.59 9.32
CA ILE A 138 -5.46 14.74 10.40
C ILE A 138 -6.37 15.56 11.32
N GLU A 139 -7.45 14.95 11.77
CA GLU A 139 -8.33 15.46 12.82
C GLU A 139 -8.52 14.39 13.89
N THR A 140 -8.73 14.81 15.13
CA THR A 140 -8.96 13.90 16.24
C THR A 140 -10.33 14.15 16.83
N ALA A 141 -11.10 13.10 17.11
CA ALA A 141 -12.41 13.19 17.75
C ALA A 141 -12.54 12.22 18.92
N THR A 142 -13.52 12.48 19.80
CA THR A 142 -13.88 11.63 20.94
C THR A 142 -15.14 10.79 20.70
N SER A 143 -15.61 10.77 19.45
CA SER A 143 -16.78 10.01 19.01
C SER A 143 -16.65 9.72 17.51
N LYS A 144 -17.27 8.63 17.05
CA LYS A 144 -17.36 8.23 15.64
C LYS A 144 -18.09 9.29 14.80
N ILE A 145 -17.94 9.26 13.47
CA ILE A 145 -18.67 10.18 12.60
C ILE A 145 -20.17 9.97 12.78
N SER A 146 -20.89 11.08 12.99
CA SER A 146 -22.35 11.05 13.12
C SER A 146 -22.99 10.57 11.82
N GLY A 147 -23.88 9.57 11.91
CA GLY A 147 -24.58 9.00 10.76
C GLY A 147 -23.75 8.03 9.91
N ALA A 148 -22.49 7.75 10.27
CA ALA A 148 -21.67 6.76 9.57
C ALA A 148 -22.12 5.33 9.87
N THR A 149 -22.04 4.46 8.87
CA THR A 149 -22.21 3.01 9.01
C THR A 149 -20.87 2.32 8.88
N TYR A 150 -20.59 1.33 9.72
CA TYR A 150 -19.31 0.62 9.75
C TYR A 150 -19.52 -0.85 9.44
N ALA A 151 -18.89 -1.36 8.38
CA ALA A 151 -18.96 -2.76 7.99
C ALA A 151 -17.54 -3.32 7.81
N ASP A 152 -17.22 -4.41 8.50
CA ASP A 152 -15.90 -5.03 8.43
C ASP A 152 -15.84 -6.07 7.30
N HIS A 153 -14.73 -6.08 6.54
CA HIS A 153 -14.40 -7.21 5.69
C HIS A 153 -14.01 -8.44 6.49
N LEU A 154 -14.29 -9.62 5.92
CA LEU A 154 -14.06 -10.91 6.53
C LEU A 154 -13.15 -11.82 5.70
N GLY A 155 -12.50 -12.74 6.41
CA GLY A 155 -11.65 -13.77 5.82
C GLY A 155 -10.23 -13.29 5.49
N ALA A 156 -9.44 -14.24 4.99
CA ALA A 156 -8.09 -14.02 4.52
C ALA A 156 -7.83 -15.00 3.38
N ILE A 157 -7.04 -14.57 2.41
CA ILE A 157 -6.70 -15.41 1.25
C ILE A 157 -5.48 -16.23 1.59
N ALA A 158 -5.64 -17.56 1.58
CA ALA A 158 -4.55 -18.49 1.82
C ALA A 158 -3.66 -18.64 0.58
N TYR A 159 -2.40 -19.05 0.77
CA TYR A 159 -1.45 -19.23 -0.33
C TYR A 159 -1.98 -20.11 -1.47
N TYR A 160 -2.74 -21.16 -1.17
CA TYR A 160 -3.25 -22.10 -2.18
C TYR A 160 -4.38 -21.54 -3.06
N GLU A 161 -4.97 -20.40 -2.68
CA GLU A 161 -5.93 -19.66 -3.50
C GLU A 161 -5.24 -18.62 -4.41
N SER A 162 -3.96 -18.34 -4.14
CA SER A 162 -3.10 -17.52 -4.98
C SER A 162 -2.43 -18.37 -6.06
N PHE A 163 -2.13 -17.76 -7.19
CA PHE A 163 -1.39 -18.39 -8.28
C PHE A 163 -0.50 -17.38 -8.99
N VAL A 164 0.52 -17.86 -9.70
CA VAL A 164 1.30 -17.04 -10.63
C VAL A 164 1.16 -17.61 -12.03
N LYS A 165 0.89 -16.75 -13.00
CA LYS A 165 0.93 -17.09 -14.43
C LYS A 165 1.95 -16.23 -15.16
N LYS A 166 2.60 -16.82 -16.16
CA LYS A 166 3.51 -16.14 -17.10
C LYS A 166 2.99 -16.32 -18.51
N GLY A 167 3.11 -15.31 -19.35
CA GLY A 167 2.65 -15.34 -20.74
C GLY A 167 3.33 -14.29 -21.61
N ASP A 168 2.70 -13.98 -22.73
CA ASP A 168 3.18 -12.99 -23.69
C ASP A 168 3.19 -11.59 -23.09
N SER A 169 4.03 -10.70 -23.62
CA SER A 169 4.30 -9.38 -23.03
C SER A 169 3.07 -8.48 -22.88
N ASP A 170 2.01 -8.69 -23.67
CA ASP A 170 0.76 -7.94 -23.64
C ASP A 170 -0.26 -8.41 -22.59
N GLY A 171 0.05 -9.50 -21.87
CA GLY A 171 -0.83 -10.14 -20.90
C GLY A 171 -1.70 -11.26 -21.48
N SER A 172 -1.43 -11.72 -22.70
CA SER A 172 -2.11 -12.86 -23.32
C SER A 172 -1.36 -14.18 -23.12
N ASN A 173 -2.00 -15.31 -23.46
CA ASN A 173 -1.44 -16.67 -23.40
C ASN A 173 -0.82 -17.05 -22.03
N LEU A 174 -1.40 -16.54 -20.94
CA LEU A 174 -0.96 -16.77 -19.57
C LEU A 174 -1.09 -18.26 -19.16
N GLN A 175 0.03 -18.89 -18.85
CA GLN A 175 0.12 -20.25 -18.32
C GLN A 175 0.55 -20.25 -16.85
N ALA A 176 0.04 -21.19 -16.07
CA ALA A 176 0.40 -21.32 -14.66
C ALA A 176 1.88 -21.68 -14.49
N VAL A 177 2.52 -21.03 -13.52
CA VAL A 177 3.90 -21.33 -13.12
C VAL A 177 3.85 -21.92 -11.72
N GLU A 178 3.72 -23.24 -11.65
CA GLU A 178 3.45 -23.98 -10.40
C GLU A 178 4.66 -24.05 -9.45
N ARG A 179 5.86 -23.72 -9.96
CA ARG A 179 7.13 -23.77 -9.21
C ARG A 179 7.50 -22.48 -8.48
N VAL A 180 6.62 -21.46 -8.52
CA VAL A 180 6.83 -20.24 -7.73
C VAL A 180 6.50 -20.55 -6.28
N THR A 181 7.49 -20.48 -5.40
CA THR A 181 7.31 -20.70 -3.97
C THR A 181 6.82 -19.43 -3.28
N ASP A 182 7.47 -18.31 -3.61
CA ASP A 182 7.21 -17.02 -3.00
C ASP A 182 7.15 -15.95 -4.07
N TRP A 183 6.28 -14.97 -3.85
CA TRP A 183 6.21 -13.84 -4.75
C TRP A 183 5.92 -12.56 -3.99
N LYS A 184 6.44 -11.47 -4.54
CA LYS A 184 6.20 -10.13 -4.06
C LYS A 184 6.13 -9.19 -5.24
N PHE A 185 5.16 -8.29 -5.25
CA PHE A 185 5.16 -7.16 -6.16
C PHE A 185 4.98 -5.86 -5.40
N THR A 186 5.47 -4.78 -5.98
CA THR A 186 5.43 -3.42 -5.44
C THR A 186 5.04 -2.44 -6.52
N VAL A 187 4.12 -1.55 -6.17
CA VAL A 187 3.61 -0.46 -7.00
C VAL A 187 3.88 0.84 -6.26
N GLU A 188 4.64 1.75 -6.85
CA GLU A 188 4.94 3.06 -6.29
C GLU A 188 4.50 4.17 -7.25
N ASN A 189 3.65 5.07 -6.79
CA ASN A 189 3.15 6.21 -7.57
C ASN A 189 4.02 7.47 -7.41
N ASN A 190 4.97 7.47 -6.47
CA ASN A 190 5.90 8.58 -6.22
C ASN A 190 5.19 9.93 -6.06
N LEU A 191 4.14 9.94 -5.23
CA LEU A 191 3.26 11.09 -5.03
C LEU A 191 4.05 12.31 -4.55
N LYS A 192 3.83 13.44 -5.22
CA LYS A 192 4.39 14.74 -4.84
C LYS A 192 3.37 15.56 -4.06
N ARG A 193 3.81 16.01 -2.88
CA ARG A 193 3.13 17.02 -2.06
C ARG A 193 3.24 18.41 -2.70
N VAL A 194 2.11 19.02 -3.02
CA VAL A 194 2.06 20.41 -3.55
C VAL A 194 1.33 21.32 -2.55
N PRO A 195 2.05 22.22 -1.85
CA PRO A 195 1.44 23.17 -0.91
C PRO A 195 0.88 24.41 -1.63
N VAL A 196 0.07 25.21 -0.93
CA VAL A 196 -0.47 26.49 -1.42
C VAL A 196 0.36 27.67 -0.89
N ILE A 197 0.64 28.65 -1.74
CA ILE A 197 1.28 29.91 -1.35
C ILE A 197 0.18 30.97 -1.10
N ARG A 198 0.18 31.59 0.08
CA ARG A 198 -0.73 32.70 0.49
C ARG A 198 -2.22 32.34 0.60
N GLU A 199 -2.55 31.29 1.34
CA GLU A 199 -3.91 31.06 1.83
C GLU A 199 -3.93 30.91 3.36
N THR A 200 -5.10 31.12 3.98
CA THR A 200 -5.34 30.94 5.41
C THR A 200 -4.90 29.54 5.89
N ASP A 201 -5.06 28.54 5.03
CA ASP A 201 -4.63 27.15 5.24
C ASP A 201 -3.43 26.74 4.39
N GLY A 202 -2.53 27.67 4.04
CA GLY A 202 -1.34 27.40 3.20
C GLY A 202 -0.32 26.40 3.77
N HIS A 203 -0.58 25.87 4.98
CA HIS A 203 0.17 24.78 5.59
C HIS A 203 -0.38 23.39 5.22
N LEU A 204 -1.61 23.31 4.69
CA LEU A 204 -2.21 22.09 4.16
C LEU A 204 -1.78 21.86 2.70
N LEU A 205 -1.81 20.60 2.29
CA LEU A 205 -1.55 20.22 0.90
C LEU A 205 -2.73 20.62 0.02
N LYS A 206 -2.47 21.13 -1.18
CA LYS A 206 -3.53 21.37 -2.17
C LYS A 206 -3.92 20.09 -2.88
N TYR A 207 -2.90 19.37 -3.34
CA TYR A 207 -3.03 18.14 -4.12
C TYR A 207 -1.84 17.20 -3.86
N LEU A 208 -2.10 15.91 -4.00
CA LEU A 208 -1.11 14.85 -4.12
C LEU A 208 -1.04 14.39 -5.57
N VAL A 209 -0.04 14.87 -6.30
CA VAL A 209 0.07 14.59 -7.75
C VAL A 209 0.95 13.36 -7.95
N ALA A 210 0.46 12.37 -8.69
CA ALA A 210 1.25 11.21 -9.07
C ALA A 210 2.37 11.57 -10.03
N ARG A 211 3.50 10.88 -9.89
CA ARG A 211 4.67 11.01 -10.78
C ARG A 211 4.85 9.71 -11.54
N HIS A 212 6.05 9.51 -12.09
CA HIS A 212 6.42 8.26 -12.73
C HIS A 212 6.19 7.10 -11.76
N ARG A 213 5.39 6.13 -12.21
CA ARG A 213 5.06 4.93 -11.46
C ARG A 213 6.19 3.93 -11.61
N ASN A 214 6.65 3.37 -10.50
CA ASN A 214 7.55 2.21 -10.51
C ASN A 214 6.74 0.95 -10.27
N LEU A 215 6.97 -0.07 -11.09
CA LEU A 215 6.32 -1.37 -11.01
C LEU A 215 7.41 -2.42 -11.01
N TYR A 216 7.60 -3.09 -9.88
CA TYR A 216 8.67 -4.06 -9.72
C TYR A 216 8.27 -5.14 -8.72
N GLY A 217 9.00 -6.24 -8.71
CA GLY A 217 8.73 -7.34 -7.80
C GLY A 217 9.83 -8.39 -7.81
N GLU A 218 9.64 -9.42 -7.00
CA GLU A 218 10.54 -10.56 -6.87
C GLU A 218 9.71 -11.84 -6.90
N LEU A 219 10.22 -12.83 -7.63
CA LEU A 219 9.72 -14.19 -7.67
C LEU A 219 10.82 -15.12 -7.17
N THR A 220 10.46 -16.06 -6.30
CA THR A 220 11.33 -17.17 -5.91
C THR A 220 10.90 -18.42 -6.66
N PHE A 221 11.84 -19.02 -7.39
CA PHE A 221 11.64 -20.22 -8.20
C PHE A 221 12.45 -21.38 -7.65
N GLU A 222 11.90 -22.59 -7.77
CA GLU A 222 12.66 -23.83 -7.78
C GLU A 222 12.90 -24.25 -9.24
N PHE A 223 14.17 -24.28 -9.69
CA PHE A 223 14.52 -24.68 -11.06
C PHE A 223 14.69 -26.19 -11.15
N GLU A 224 13.97 -26.82 -12.08
CA GLU A 224 14.08 -28.25 -12.34
C GLU A 224 14.82 -28.55 -13.66
N SER A 225 14.93 -27.58 -14.57
CA SER A 225 15.52 -27.80 -15.89
C SER A 225 16.40 -26.66 -16.40
N LYS A 226 17.32 -27.00 -17.31
CA LYS A 226 18.24 -26.06 -17.96
C LYS A 226 17.51 -25.09 -18.90
N GLU A 227 16.48 -25.55 -19.59
CA GLU A 227 15.74 -24.76 -20.59
C GLU A 227 15.06 -23.55 -19.95
N GLU A 228 14.56 -23.71 -18.73
CA GLU A 228 13.97 -22.62 -17.94
C GLU A 228 15.01 -21.60 -17.50
N TYR A 229 16.22 -22.06 -17.17
CA TYR A 229 17.33 -21.19 -16.82
C TYR A 229 17.77 -20.36 -18.03
N ASP A 230 17.82 -20.96 -19.22
CA ASP A 230 18.12 -20.28 -20.47
C ASP A 230 17.02 -19.25 -20.84
N GLU A 231 15.74 -19.53 -20.58
CA GLU A 231 14.64 -18.54 -20.73
C GLU A 231 14.76 -17.36 -19.76
N THR A 232 15.24 -17.61 -18.55
CA THR A 232 15.38 -16.57 -17.52
C THR A 232 16.58 -15.66 -17.81
N ILE A 233 17.63 -16.19 -18.46
CA ILE A 233 18.74 -15.41 -18.99
C ILE A 233 18.35 -14.65 -20.26
N GLY A 234 17.33 -15.12 -20.99
CA GLY A 234 16.83 -14.45 -22.19
C GLY A 234 16.29 -13.05 -21.89
N ASP A 235 16.78 -12.03 -22.61
CA ASP A 235 16.27 -10.64 -22.53
C ASP A 235 14.96 -10.46 -23.32
N SER A 236 14.00 -11.38 -23.13
CA SER A 236 12.67 -11.31 -23.74
C SER A 236 11.67 -10.64 -22.80
N GLU A 237 10.74 -9.85 -23.36
CA GLU A 237 9.63 -9.29 -22.60
C GLU A 237 8.55 -10.34 -22.37
N PHE A 238 7.97 -10.37 -21.17
CA PHE A 238 6.88 -11.29 -20.78
C PHE A 238 5.83 -10.57 -19.94
N SER A 239 4.76 -11.25 -19.54
CA SER A 239 3.81 -10.76 -18.54
C SER A 239 3.74 -11.69 -17.34
N LEU A 240 3.34 -11.13 -16.19
CA LEU A 240 3.12 -11.87 -14.96
C LEU A 240 1.73 -11.55 -14.43
N GLN A 241 0.96 -12.57 -14.06
CA GLN A 241 -0.33 -12.40 -13.40
C GLN A 241 -0.31 -13.09 -12.04
N PHE A 242 -0.66 -12.33 -11.01
CA PHE A 242 -0.78 -12.80 -9.63
C PHE A 242 -2.27 -12.96 -9.29
N GLY A 243 -2.65 -14.13 -8.78
CA GLY A 243 -3.98 -14.40 -8.25
C GLY A 243 -4.14 -13.83 -6.86
N LEU A 244 -5.12 -12.95 -6.67
CA LEU A 244 -5.44 -12.31 -5.40
C LEU A 244 -6.69 -12.91 -4.75
N GLY A 245 -7.02 -14.17 -5.04
CA GLY A 245 -8.24 -14.84 -4.53
C GLY A 245 -9.55 -14.41 -5.23
N GLY A 246 -10.60 -15.22 -5.12
CA GLY A 246 -11.96 -14.88 -5.58
C GLY A 246 -12.13 -14.59 -7.09
N GLY A 247 -11.13 -14.90 -7.92
CA GLY A 247 -11.09 -14.55 -9.35
C GLY A 247 -10.41 -13.21 -9.66
N TYR A 248 -10.01 -12.45 -8.63
CA TYR A 248 -9.30 -11.19 -8.78
C TYR A 248 -7.81 -11.42 -9.02
N THR A 249 -7.20 -10.52 -9.81
CA THR A 249 -5.82 -10.66 -10.27
C THR A 249 -5.10 -9.31 -10.33
N ALA A 250 -3.77 -9.37 -10.23
CA ALA A 250 -2.88 -8.27 -10.60
C ALA A 250 -2.01 -8.72 -11.79
N THR A 251 -2.20 -8.10 -12.95
CA THR A 251 -1.47 -8.42 -14.18
C THR A 251 -0.47 -7.33 -14.49
N PHE A 252 0.81 -7.69 -14.48
CA PHE A 252 1.94 -6.87 -14.91
C PHE A 252 2.31 -7.22 -16.36
N LYS A 253 2.47 -6.19 -17.19
CA LYS A 253 2.72 -6.31 -18.63
C LYS A 253 4.07 -5.72 -19.01
N TYR A 254 4.64 -6.25 -20.09
CA TYR A 254 5.96 -5.87 -20.61
C TYR A 254 7.05 -5.93 -19.53
N CYS A 255 7.03 -7.02 -18.77
CA CYS A 255 8.00 -7.33 -17.73
C CYS A 255 9.34 -7.73 -18.34
N LYS A 256 10.42 -7.36 -17.66
CA LYS A 256 11.77 -7.89 -17.88
C LYS A 256 12.40 -8.25 -16.54
N TRP A 257 13.29 -9.23 -16.55
CA TRP A 257 14.13 -9.53 -15.41
C TRP A 257 15.17 -8.42 -15.24
N GLU A 258 15.27 -7.87 -14.04
CA GLU A 258 16.27 -6.85 -13.69
C GLU A 258 17.54 -7.51 -13.15
N ASN A 259 17.37 -8.45 -12.23
CA ASN A 259 18.46 -9.22 -11.66
C ASN A 259 17.98 -10.64 -11.38
N VAL A 260 18.81 -11.61 -11.76
CA VAL A 260 18.57 -13.04 -11.59
C VAL A 260 19.83 -13.56 -10.90
N SER A 261 19.78 -13.70 -9.58
CA SER A 261 20.93 -14.18 -8.82
C SER A 261 20.84 -15.68 -8.62
N THR A 262 21.68 -16.45 -9.33
CA THR A 262 21.87 -17.88 -9.03
C THR A 262 22.71 -18.03 -7.75
N PRO A 263 22.18 -18.66 -6.69
CA PRO A 263 23.02 -18.99 -5.54
C PRO A 263 24.04 -20.06 -5.97
N THR A 264 25.33 -19.73 -5.89
CA THR A 264 26.43 -20.66 -6.23
C THR A 264 26.97 -21.41 -5.01
N ARG A 265 26.23 -21.43 -3.89
CA ARG A 265 26.65 -22.14 -2.68
C ARG A 265 26.27 -23.62 -2.81
N ILE A 266 27.18 -24.50 -2.40
CA ILE A 266 27.02 -25.97 -2.42
C ILE A 266 25.77 -26.43 -1.63
N GLU A 267 25.25 -25.56 -0.76
CA GLU A 267 24.15 -25.80 0.17
C GLU A 267 22.79 -25.28 -0.36
N ASP A 268 22.78 -24.39 -1.37
CA ASP A 268 21.61 -23.59 -1.80
C ASP A 268 21.06 -24.00 -3.18
N LEU A 269 21.29 -25.23 -3.62
CA LEU A 269 21.08 -25.69 -5.01
C LEU A 269 19.62 -25.69 -5.52
N VAL A 270 18.65 -25.08 -4.84
CA VAL A 270 17.23 -25.25 -5.20
C VAL A 270 16.38 -23.96 -5.25
N SER A 271 16.80 -22.80 -4.73
CA SER A 271 15.96 -21.57 -4.80
C SER A 271 16.65 -20.42 -5.53
N LEU A 272 15.99 -19.82 -6.50
CA LEU A 272 16.47 -18.66 -7.24
C LEU A 272 15.52 -17.49 -7.08
N LYS A 273 16.09 -16.32 -6.76
CA LYS A 273 15.35 -15.05 -6.69
C LYS A 273 15.53 -14.28 -7.99
N ALA A 274 14.41 -14.00 -8.66
CA ALA A 274 14.36 -13.24 -9.88
C ALA A 274 13.55 -11.95 -9.65
N ALA A 275 14.24 -10.82 -9.70
CA ALA A 275 13.61 -9.51 -9.64
C ALA A 275 13.13 -9.11 -11.04
N PHE A 276 11.92 -8.56 -11.15
CA PHE A 276 11.35 -8.06 -12.40
C PHE A 276 10.94 -6.60 -12.29
N VAL A 277 10.91 -5.93 -13.44
CA VAL A 277 10.35 -4.58 -13.62
C VAL A 277 9.33 -4.63 -14.75
N ALA A 278 8.21 -3.93 -14.61
CA ALA A 278 7.14 -3.88 -15.59
C ALA A 278 6.86 -2.46 -16.10
N LYS A 279 6.30 -2.34 -17.30
CA LYS A 279 5.88 -1.03 -17.85
C LYS A 279 4.45 -0.68 -17.50
N ASP A 280 3.60 -1.69 -17.37
CA ASP A 280 2.18 -1.49 -17.07
C ASP A 280 1.63 -2.55 -16.12
N MET A 281 0.54 -2.21 -15.45
CA MET A 281 -0.10 -3.05 -14.45
C MET A 281 -1.61 -2.75 -14.42
N VAL A 282 -2.39 -3.83 -14.29
CA VAL A 282 -3.85 -3.79 -14.09
C VAL A 282 -4.24 -4.67 -12.90
N ILE A 283 -4.98 -4.12 -11.95
CA ILE A 283 -5.69 -4.87 -10.91
C ILE A 283 -7.16 -4.97 -11.28
N GLY A 284 -7.71 -6.19 -11.30
CA GLY A 284 -9.11 -6.45 -11.66
C GLY A 284 -9.59 -7.84 -11.34
#